data_AF-A0A7W9HP38-F1
#
_entry.id   AF-A0A7W9HP38-F1
#
_cell.length_a   1.000
_cell.length_b   1.000
_cell.length_c   1.000
_cell.angle_alpha   90.00
_cell.angle_beta   90.00
_cell.angle_gamma   90.00
#
_symmetry.space_group_name_H-M   'P 1'
#
loop_
_entity.id
_entity.type
_entity.pdbx_description
1 polymer ?
#
loop_
_entity_poly.entity_id
_entity_poly.type
_entity_poly.pdbx_seq_one_letter_code
_entity_poly.pdbx_strand_id
1 'polypeptide(L)'
;MAEILVTPRSAPLDSALDVRVVDLPPGQRVGLRASTGDHGSWVVFLADERGVVDLTRHAPIEGTYTGVDPMGLFWSMHRTPGKPHPHTVVEAVGVGRVEVDRRTVPEGVRRTEVTENGLVGVLFEPDDDEIHPGVMVLSGSEGGVHELDAALLAGHGFTALTLAHFGAPGVPDDLIEIPLEYLGTALDWLGARAGQLGVTGGSRGGELALLVGATFPQVKAVVSVVGSGVVTQCIGPGGRLLQKLEHEAASWTWEGRPLPYLPYSIPHELRRRVVDGDPVPLRLAFDLTDGIPEDTEIPVERINGGVLLLSSGQDESWPCAELSEVAFRRLKEHGHPHRHEHVVYPEAGHLIAGPPHRPTTDVVLPGPGVRFSMGGTPAATAAARADAWRRTVEFLSDQLGT
;
A
#
# COMPACT_ATOMS: atom_id res chain seq x y z
N MET A 1 37.92 -10.87 -13.84
CA MET A 1 38.22 -10.04 -12.64
C MET A 1 36.90 -9.94 -11.92
N ALA A 2 36.85 -10.13 -10.60
CA ALA A 2 35.57 -10.14 -9.89
C ALA A 2 34.73 -8.90 -10.25
N GLU A 3 33.45 -9.10 -10.52
CA GLU A 3 32.52 -8.05 -10.97
C GLU A 3 31.16 -8.19 -10.30
N ILE A 4 30.55 -7.06 -9.94
CA ILE A 4 29.15 -6.99 -9.51
C ILE A 4 28.25 -6.66 -10.71
N LEU A 5 27.23 -7.48 -10.91
CA LEU A 5 26.23 -7.36 -11.96
C LEU A 5 24.87 -7.08 -11.31
N VAL A 6 24.21 -6.00 -11.73
CA VAL A 6 22.82 -5.70 -11.35
C VAL A 6 22.03 -5.44 -12.62
N THR A 7 20.97 -6.23 -12.83
CA THR A 7 20.15 -6.15 -14.05
C THR A 7 18.66 -6.16 -13.70
N PRO A 8 17.86 -5.24 -14.27
CA PRO A 8 18.28 -4.05 -15.02
C PRO A 8 18.93 -2.98 -14.13
N ARG A 9 19.66 -2.02 -14.73
CA ARG A 9 20.25 -0.87 -14.02
C ARG A 9 19.29 0.31 -13.84
N SER A 10 18.23 0.37 -14.63
CA SER A 10 17.11 1.29 -14.46
C SER A 10 15.82 0.51 -14.66
N ALA A 11 14.90 0.61 -13.70
CA ALA A 11 13.61 -0.07 -13.74
C ALA A 11 12.58 0.65 -12.85
N PRO A 12 11.28 0.45 -13.12
CA PRO A 12 10.22 0.82 -12.18
C PRO A 12 10.45 0.24 -10.78
N LEU A 13 10.00 0.97 -9.76
CA LEU A 13 10.22 0.63 -8.34
C LEU A 13 9.65 -0.74 -7.95
N ASP A 14 8.59 -1.20 -8.61
CA ASP A 14 7.92 -2.48 -8.35
C ASP A 14 8.52 -3.66 -9.14
N SER A 15 9.54 -3.42 -9.97
CA SER A 15 10.26 -4.49 -10.68
C SER A 15 11.32 -5.15 -9.80
N ALA A 16 11.45 -6.47 -9.87
CA ALA A 16 12.56 -7.20 -9.26
C ALA A 16 13.89 -6.93 -9.98
N LEU A 17 15.00 -7.16 -9.29
CA LEU A 17 16.36 -7.02 -9.81
C LEU A 17 17.13 -8.34 -9.66
N ASP A 18 17.95 -8.68 -10.66
CA ASP A 18 18.94 -9.74 -10.57
C ASP A 18 20.28 -9.13 -10.10
N VAL A 19 20.75 -9.57 -8.93
CA VAL A 19 22.02 -9.14 -8.33
C VAL A 19 22.96 -10.34 -8.22
N ARG A 20 24.10 -10.24 -8.91
CA ARG A 20 25.14 -11.26 -8.92
C ARG A 20 26.53 -10.68 -8.69
N VAL A 21 27.41 -11.49 -8.11
CA VAL A 21 28.86 -11.24 -8.12
C VAL A 21 29.51 -12.44 -8.78
N VAL A 22 30.31 -12.21 -9.82
CA VAL A 22 30.94 -13.25 -10.64
C VAL A 22 32.46 -13.15 -10.57
N ASP A 23 33.15 -14.16 -11.09
CA ASP A 23 34.61 -14.24 -11.16
C ASP A 23 35.31 -14.17 -9.79
N LEU A 24 34.65 -14.66 -8.73
CA LEU A 24 35.24 -14.81 -7.40
C LEU A 24 36.03 -16.13 -7.30
N PRO A 25 37.11 -16.19 -6.51
CA PRO A 25 37.63 -17.45 -5.99
C PRO A 25 36.52 -18.30 -5.33
N PRO A 26 36.42 -19.61 -5.64
CA PRO A 26 35.45 -20.50 -5.00
C PRO A 26 35.55 -20.48 -3.47
N GLY A 27 34.41 -20.42 -2.78
CA GLY A 27 34.34 -20.33 -1.33
C GLY A 27 34.76 -18.97 -0.74
N GLN A 28 35.06 -17.97 -1.57
CA GLN A 28 35.36 -16.63 -1.08
C GLN A 28 34.16 -16.03 -0.34
N ARG A 29 34.42 -15.44 0.83
CA ARG A 29 33.48 -14.56 1.53
C ARG A 29 33.40 -13.22 0.82
N VAL A 30 32.20 -12.77 0.47
CA VAL A 30 31.96 -11.45 -0.12
C VAL A 30 30.82 -10.75 0.61
N GLY A 31 31.02 -9.49 1.00
CA GLY A 31 29.99 -8.66 1.57
C GLY A 31 29.26 -7.87 0.49
N LEU A 32 27.93 -7.83 0.56
CA LEU A 32 27.08 -6.96 -0.24
C LEU A 32 26.39 -5.93 0.64
N ARG A 33 26.18 -4.73 0.10
CA ARG A 33 25.44 -3.64 0.74
C ARG A 33 24.47 -3.04 -0.27
N ALA A 34 23.31 -2.59 0.21
CA ALA A 34 22.45 -1.71 -0.56
C ALA A 34 22.13 -0.46 0.26
N SER A 35 22.02 0.71 -0.38
CA SER A 35 21.70 1.95 0.31
C SER A 35 20.96 2.96 -0.57
N THR A 36 19.96 3.62 0.02
CA THR A 36 19.28 4.80 -0.51
C THR A 36 19.77 6.08 0.16
N GLY A 37 20.88 6.04 0.90
CA GLY A 37 21.43 7.16 1.66
C GLY A 37 20.77 7.38 3.02
N ASP A 38 19.44 7.37 3.08
CA ASP A 38 18.66 7.42 4.32
C ASP A 38 18.32 6.03 4.89
N HIS A 39 18.46 4.97 4.09
CA HIS A 39 18.39 3.58 4.53
C HIS A 39 19.57 2.77 4.01
N GLY A 40 19.87 1.65 4.68
CA GLY A 40 20.88 0.71 4.23
C GLY A 40 20.72 -0.70 4.79
N SER A 41 21.19 -1.67 4.02
CA SER A 41 21.24 -3.10 4.36
C SER A 41 22.63 -3.67 4.08
N TRP A 42 22.91 -4.84 4.65
CA TRP A 42 24.15 -5.56 4.37
C TRP A 42 23.97 -7.06 4.56
N VAL A 43 24.72 -7.84 3.79
CA VAL A 43 24.79 -9.29 3.90
C VAL A 43 26.16 -9.82 3.50
N VAL A 44 26.48 -11.04 3.91
CA VAL A 44 27.69 -11.75 3.48
C VAL A 44 27.31 -13.08 2.88
N PHE A 45 27.95 -13.42 1.77
CA PHE A 45 27.79 -14.67 1.05
C PHE A 45 29.11 -15.44 0.96
N LEU A 46 29.01 -16.73 0.66
CA LEU A 46 30.11 -17.54 0.14
C LEU A 46 29.89 -17.74 -1.36
N ALA A 47 30.93 -17.49 -2.16
CA ALA A 47 30.92 -17.83 -3.57
C ALA A 47 30.81 -19.35 -3.76
N ASP A 48 30.00 -19.78 -4.73
CA ASP A 48 29.86 -21.20 -5.08
C ASP A 48 31.14 -21.77 -5.71
N GLU A 49 31.10 -23.06 -6.09
CA GLU A 49 32.23 -23.73 -6.75
C GLU A 49 32.65 -23.10 -8.09
N ARG A 50 31.76 -22.29 -8.70
CA ARG A 50 32.00 -21.57 -9.95
C ARG A 50 32.46 -20.14 -9.71
N GLY A 51 32.60 -19.72 -8.46
CA GLY A 51 32.98 -18.35 -8.13
C GLY A 51 31.85 -17.34 -8.23
N VAL A 52 30.60 -17.77 -8.02
CA VAL A 52 29.41 -16.94 -8.18
C VAL A 52 28.64 -16.78 -6.88
N VAL A 53 28.18 -15.56 -6.62
CA VAL A 53 27.10 -15.25 -5.68
C VAL A 53 25.90 -14.77 -6.48
N ASP A 54 24.75 -15.40 -6.30
CA ASP A 54 23.50 -15.09 -7.01
C ASP A 54 22.35 -15.04 -5.98
N LEU A 55 21.76 -13.86 -5.80
CA LEU A 55 20.73 -13.64 -4.78
C LEU A 55 19.43 -14.41 -5.07
N THR A 56 19.24 -14.89 -6.30
CA THR A 56 18.10 -15.74 -6.66
C THR A 56 18.29 -17.21 -6.26
N ARG A 57 19.51 -17.60 -5.84
CA ARG A 57 19.88 -19.00 -5.57
C ARG A 57 20.56 -19.22 -4.25
N HIS A 58 21.32 -18.24 -3.78
CA HIS A 58 22.15 -18.35 -2.60
C HIS A 58 21.51 -17.57 -1.45
N ALA A 59 21.56 -18.16 -0.25
CA ALA A 59 21.19 -17.48 0.98
C ALA A 59 22.43 -16.83 1.60
N PRO A 60 22.31 -15.63 2.21
CA PRO A 60 23.41 -15.03 2.93
C PRO A 60 23.72 -15.88 4.18
N ILE A 61 25.00 -15.92 4.55
CA ILE A 61 25.46 -16.61 5.76
C ILE A 61 25.35 -15.72 7.01
N GLU A 62 25.26 -14.40 6.82
CA GLU A 62 25.00 -13.40 7.87
C GLU A 62 24.50 -12.10 7.21
N GLY A 63 23.71 -11.29 7.94
CA GLY A 63 23.27 -9.98 7.48
C GLY A 63 21.88 -9.57 7.95
N THR A 64 21.30 -8.61 7.23
CA THR A 64 19.99 -8.01 7.53
C THR A 64 18.79 -8.86 7.11
N TYR A 65 19.00 -9.92 6.34
CA TYR A 65 17.98 -10.93 6.03
C TYR A 65 18.60 -12.33 5.98
N THR A 66 17.74 -13.35 5.93
CA THR A 66 18.12 -14.77 5.82
C THR A 66 17.29 -15.45 4.73
N GLY A 67 17.74 -16.61 4.26
CA GLY A 67 17.08 -17.35 3.18
C GLY A 67 17.42 -16.81 1.78
N VAL A 68 16.89 -17.47 0.75
CA VAL A 68 17.09 -17.05 -0.65
C VAL A 68 16.02 -16.04 -1.00
N ASP A 69 16.42 -14.78 -1.23
CA ASP A 69 15.51 -13.70 -1.59
C ASP A 69 16.21 -12.68 -2.53
N PRO A 70 15.80 -12.62 -3.81
CA PRO A 70 16.37 -11.67 -4.79
C PRO A 70 16.29 -10.20 -4.34
N MET A 71 15.23 -9.86 -3.59
CA MET A 71 14.96 -8.50 -3.15
C MET A 71 15.25 -8.30 -1.65
N GLY A 72 15.90 -9.29 -1.01
CA GLY A 72 16.32 -9.28 0.38
C GLY A 72 17.08 -8.02 0.78
N LEU A 73 18.01 -7.57 -0.05
CA LEU A 73 18.79 -6.34 0.17
C LEU A 73 17.94 -5.06 0.23
N PHE A 74 16.76 -5.04 -0.39
CA PHE A 74 15.97 -3.82 -0.54
C PHE A 74 14.92 -3.67 0.56
N TRP A 75 14.18 -4.74 0.88
CA TRP A 75 13.18 -4.67 1.94
C TRP A 75 13.82 -4.68 3.34
N SER A 76 15.01 -5.24 3.50
CA SER A 76 15.71 -5.33 4.80
C SER A 76 16.56 -4.12 5.15
N MET A 77 16.44 -3.01 4.42
CA MET A 77 17.20 -1.79 4.75
C MET A 77 16.65 -1.11 5.98
N HIS A 78 17.52 -0.80 6.95
CA HIS A 78 17.15 -0.03 8.13
C HIS A 78 17.46 1.46 7.95
N ARG A 79 16.73 2.32 8.66
CA ARG A 79 17.03 3.75 8.73
C ARG A 79 18.47 4.01 9.12
N THR A 80 19.05 5.00 8.46
CA THR A 80 20.38 5.53 8.73
C THR A 80 20.28 7.06 8.94
N PRO A 81 21.27 7.71 9.56
CA PRO A 81 21.24 9.17 9.75
C PRO A 81 21.44 10.00 8.48
N GLY A 82 21.60 9.36 7.31
CA GLY A 82 21.89 10.03 6.05
C GLY A 82 20.65 10.68 5.41
N LYS A 83 20.85 11.27 4.24
CA LYS A 83 19.79 11.86 3.42
C LYS A 83 19.47 10.93 2.25
N PRO A 84 18.22 10.95 1.71
CA PRO A 84 17.87 10.18 0.53
C PRO A 84 18.80 10.50 -0.65
N HIS A 85 19.27 9.47 -1.34
CA HIS A 85 20.00 9.53 -2.60
C HIS A 85 19.03 9.43 -3.78
N PRO A 86 19.40 9.98 -4.96
CA PRO A 86 18.58 9.84 -6.17
C PRO A 86 18.59 8.41 -6.74
N HIS A 87 19.58 7.59 -6.39
CA HIS A 87 19.73 6.22 -6.86
C HIS A 87 19.94 5.27 -5.68
N THR A 88 19.54 4.02 -5.86
CA THR A 88 19.91 2.94 -4.94
C THR A 88 21.31 2.46 -5.28
N VAL A 89 22.23 2.51 -4.33
CA VAL A 89 23.61 2.01 -4.52
C VAL A 89 23.65 0.55 -4.05
N VAL A 90 24.12 -0.35 -4.91
CA VAL A 90 24.45 -1.74 -4.54
C VAL A 90 25.96 -1.93 -4.65
N GLU A 91 26.59 -2.33 -3.56
CA GLU A 91 28.05 -2.47 -3.46
C GLU A 91 28.42 -3.92 -3.12
N ALA A 92 29.38 -4.48 -3.85
CA ALA A 92 30.13 -5.65 -3.45
C ALA A 92 31.49 -5.19 -2.88
N VAL A 93 31.69 -5.39 -1.57
CA VAL A 93 32.84 -4.85 -0.84
C VAL A 93 34.15 -5.37 -1.42
N GLY A 94 35.00 -4.46 -1.88
CA GLY A 94 36.29 -4.78 -2.50
C GLY A 94 36.21 -5.29 -3.95
N VAL A 95 35.01 -5.32 -4.54
CA VAL A 95 34.79 -5.75 -5.94
C VAL A 95 34.33 -4.56 -6.79
N GLY A 96 33.26 -3.88 -6.39
CA GLY A 96 32.72 -2.75 -7.14
C GLY A 96 31.38 -2.27 -6.62
N ARG A 97 30.86 -1.21 -7.23
CA ARG A 97 29.55 -0.64 -6.91
C ARG A 97 28.75 -0.35 -8.18
N VAL A 98 27.44 -0.50 -8.09
CA VAL A 98 26.48 -0.18 -9.15
C VAL A 98 25.42 0.75 -8.59
N GLU A 99 25.15 1.83 -9.30
CA GLU A 99 24.00 2.70 -9.04
C GLU A 99 22.82 2.18 -9.85
N VAL A 100 21.68 2.00 -9.17
CA VAL A 100 20.43 1.50 -9.74
C VAL A 100 19.39 2.59 -9.65
N ASP A 101 18.81 2.92 -10.80
CA ASP A 101 17.71 3.86 -10.91
C ASP A 101 16.38 3.12 -10.68
N ARG A 102 15.69 3.47 -9.58
CA ARG A 102 14.42 2.88 -9.14
C ARG A 102 13.32 3.90 -9.38
N ARG A 103 12.76 3.89 -10.58
CA ARG A 103 11.86 4.93 -11.07
C ARG A 103 10.51 4.87 -10.35
N THR A 104 10.08 6.00 -9.81
CA THR A 104 8.75 6.18 -9.23
C THR A 104 7.69 6.48 -10.29
N VAL A 105 8.11 7.02 -11.43
CA VAL A 105 7.29 7.17 -12.65
C VAL A 105 7.96 6.35 -13.75
N PRO A 106 7.32 5.28 -14.26
CA PRO A 106 7.88 4.47 -15.34
C PRO A 106 8.16 5.27 -16.62
N GLU A 107 9.03 4.75 -17.49
CA GLU A 107 9.17 5.28 -18.85
C GLU A 107 7.88 5.07 -19.64
N GLY A 108 7.56 6.02 -20.53
CA GLY A 108 6.32 5.97 -21.31
C GLY A 108 5.06 6.20 -20.47
N VAL A 109 5.17 6.87 -19.31
CA VAL A 109 4.02 7.30 -18.51
C VAL A 109 3.98 8.82 -18.45
N ARG A 110 2.83 9.39 -18.80
CA ARG A 110 2.54 10.83 -18.73
C ARG A 110 1.87 11.17 -17.40
N ARG A 111 2.35 12.22 -16.73
CA ARG A 111 1.77 12.78 -15.50
C ARG A 111 1.04 14.08 -15.81
N THR A 112 -0.23 14.19 -15.41
CA THR A 112 -1.07 15.39 -15.59
C THR A 112 -1.77 15.77 -14.30
N GLU A 113 -1.64 17.01 -13.86
CA GLU A 113 -2.40 17.52 -12.71
C GLU A 113 -3.87 17.74 -13.06
N VAL A 114 -4.77 17.35 -12.17
CA VAL A 114 -6.22 17.41 -12.37
C VAL A 114 -6.82 18.40 -11.40
N THR A 115 -7.38 19.49 -11.94
CA THR A 115 -8.07 20.57 -11.21
C THR A 115 -9.46 20.88 -11.78
N GLU A 116 -9.89 20.12 -12.79
CA GLU A 116 -11.20 20.25 -13.42
C GLU A 116 -12.32 19.84 -12.46
N ASN A 117 -13.50 20.45 -12.56
CA ASN A 117 -14.68 20.11 -11.75
C ASN A 117 -14.47 20.16 -10.22
N GLY A 118 -13.50 20.95 -9.75
CA GLY A 118 -13.14 21.03 -8.33
C GLY A 118 -12.40 19.80 -7.81
N LEU A 119 -11.98 18.89 -8.70
CA LEU A 119 -11.16 17.75 -8.36
C LEU A 119 -9.75 18.20 -7.96
N VAL A 120 -9.11 17.44 -7.06
CA VAL A 120 -7.72 17.63 -6.65
C VAL A 120 -7.04 16.27 -6.79
N GLY A 121 -6.28 16.10 -7.86
CA GLY A 121 -5.64 14.82 -8.14
C GLY A 121 -4.56 14.91 -9.19
N VAL A 122 -3.98 13.75 -9.49
CA VAL A 122 -2.97 13.60 -10.54
C VAL A 122 -3.30 12.34 -11.33
N LEU A 123 -3.37 12.50 -12.64
CA LEU A 123 -3.58 11.43 -13.60
C LEU A 123 -2.23 10.93 -14.13
N PHE A 124 -2.07 9.62 -14.17
CA PHE A 124 -0.99 8.92 -14.84
C PHE A 124 -1.55 8.06 -15.97
N GLU A 125 -0.96 8.16 -17.14
CA GLU A 125 -1.44 7.47 -18.34
C GLU A 125 -0.25 6.87 -19.10
N PRO A 126 -0.39 5.69 -19.73
CA PRO A 126 0.50 5.28 -20.80
C PRO A 126 0.60 6.40 -21.85
N ASP A 127 1.83 6.71 -22.28
CA ASP A 127 2.11 7.73 -23.30
C ASP A 127 1.96 7.13 -24.70
N ASP A 128 0.73 6.73 -24.99
CA ASP A 128 0.27 6.22 -26.28
C ASP A 128 -1.11 6.81 -26.64
N ASP A 129 -1.64 6.44 -27.80
CA ASP A 129 -2.94 6.90 -28.31
C ASP A 129 -4.09 5.91 -28.00
N GLU A 130 -3.88 4.94 -27.09
CA GLU A 130 -4.87 3.91 -26.76
C GLU A 130 -5.75 4.30 -25.57
N ILE A 131 -6.98 3.74 -25.53
CA ILE A 131 -7.88 3.91 -24.39
C ILE A 131 -7.65 2.76 -23.42
N HIS A 132 -6.96 3.06 -22.33
CA HIS A 132 -6.65 2.11 -21.26
C HIS A 132 -7.78 2.06 -20.22
N PRO A 133 -7.95 0.96 -19.48
CA PRO A 133 -8.86 0.92 -18.35
C PRO A 133 -8.48 1.90 -17.25
N GLY A 134 -9.50 2.49 -16.62
CA GLY A 134 -9.32 3.55 -15.62
C GLY A 134 -9.23 2.98 -14.22
N VAL A 135 -8.29 3.45 -13.40
CA VAL A 135 -8.20 3.07 -11.99
C VAL A 135 -8.14 4.31 -11.10
N MET A 136 -9.11 4.47 -10.20
CA MET A 136 -9.01 5.47 -9.15
C MET A 136 -8.27 4.91 -7.95
N VAL A 137 -7.22 5.62 -7.52
CA VAL A 137 -6.37 5.27 -6.38
C VAL A 137 -6.70 6.20 -5.21
N LEU A 138 -7.11 5.62 -4.09
CA LEU A 138 -7.59 6.33 -2.91
C LEU A 138 -6.58 6.26 -1.76
N SER A 139 -6.21 7.42 -1.23
CA SER A 139 -5.29 7.55 -0.10
C SER A 139 -5.84 6.99 1.21
N GLY A 140 -4.95 6.60 2.11
CA GLY A 140 -5.27 6.15 3.47
C GLY A 140 -5.53 7.32 4.45
N SER A 141 -5.27 7.06 5.72
CA SER A 141 -5.43 8.02 6.83
C SER A 141 -4.50 9.24 6.75
N GLU A 142 -3.47 9.16 5.92
CA GLU A 142 -2.50 10.22 5.66
C GLU A 142 -3.11 11.42 4.91
N GLY A 143 -4.22 11.20 4.20
CA GLY A 143 -4.81 12.19 3.30
C GLY A 143 -3.86 12.55 2.15
N GLY A 144 -4.04 13.71 1.54
CA GLY A 144 -3.10 14.22 0.54
C GLY A 144 -3.22 13.56 -0.83
N VAL A 145 -2.25 13.84 -1.70
CA VAL A 145 -2.11 13.23 -3.03
C VAL A 145 -0.88 12.32 -3.01
N HIS A 146 -1.07 11.03 -3.26
CA HIS A 146 0.01 10.03 -3.26
C HIS A 146 0.14 9.37 -4.63
N GLU A 147 1.17 9.81 -5.37
CA GLU A 147 1.28 9.52 -6.80
C GLU A 147 1.86 8.15 -7.15
N LEU A 148 2.63 7.53 -6.24
CA LEU A 148 3.46 6.38 -6.56
C LEU A 148 2.65 5.18 -7.09
N ASP A 149 1.56 4.83 -6.42
CA ASP A 149 0.73 3.69 -6.79
C ASP A 149 0.07 3.93 -8.15
N ALA A 150 -0.46 5.13 -8.41
CA ALA A 150 -1.04 5.50 -9.69
C ALA A 150 0.01 5.50 -10.83
N ALA A 151 1.20 6.04 -10.56
CA ALA A 151 2.28 6.08 -11.54
C ALA A 151 2.75 4.68 -11.95
N LEU A 152 2.89 3.76 -10.99
CA LEU A 152 3.28 2.38 -11.31
C LEU A 152 2.15 1.60 -11.95
N LEU A 153 0.88 1.79 -11.55
CA LEU A 153 -0.27 1.21 -12.26
C LEU A 153 -0.30 1.65 -13.73
N ALA A 154 0.01 2.92 -14.03
CA ALA A 154 0.12 3.34 -15.42
C ALA A 154 1.21 2.61 -16.21
N GLY A 155 2.31 2.22 -15.56
CA GLY A 155 3.31 1.33 -16.16
C GLY A 155 2.82 -0.10 -16.46
N HIS A 156 1.66 -0.50 -15.91
CA HIS A 156 0.99 -1.77 -16.19
C HIS A 156 -0.21 -1.61 -17.15
N GLY A 157 -0.35 -0.47 -17.84
CA GLY A 157 -1.40 -0.26 -18.83
C GLY A 157 -2.73 0.26 -18.28
N PHE A 158 -2.70 1.01 -17.18
CA PHE A 158 -3.90 1.66 -16.62
C PHE A 158 -3.86 3.19 -16.76
N THR A 159 -4.99 3.80 -17.08
CA THR A 159 -5.20 5.24 -16.84
C THR A 159 -5.52 5.45 -15.36
N ALA A 160 -4.53 5.80 -14.56
CA ALA A 160 -4.64 5.80 -13.10
C ALA A 160 -4.73 7.22 -12.50
N LEU A 161 -5.81 7.49 -11.77
CA LEU A 161 -6.06 8.77 -11.08
C LEU A 161 -5.85 8.61 -9.57
N THR A 162 -4.83 9.25 -9.01
CA THR A 162 -4.79 9.47 -7.55
C THR A 162 -5.64 10.70 -7.20
N LEU A 163 -6.55 10.56 -6.25
CA LEU A 163 -7.49 11.61 -5.86
C LEU A 163 -7.34 11.96 -4.36
N ALA A 164 -7.03 13.21 -4.06
CA ALA A 164 -7.13 13.72 -2.70
C ALA A 164 -8.60 13.96 -2.37
N HIS A 165 -9.03 13.49 -1.20
CA HIS A 165 -10.38 13.70 -0.68
C HIS A 165 -10.38 14.38 0.70
N PHE A 166 -9.22 14.48 1.35
CA PHE A 166 -8.94 15.35 2.49
C PHE A 166 -7.41 15.55 2.63
N GLY A 167 -6.98 16.45 3.51
CA GLY A 167 -5.56 16.64 3.87
C GLY A 167 -4.70 17.25 2.76
N ALA A 168 -5.32 17.92 1.77
CA ALA A 168 -4.64 18.61 0.69
C ALA A 168 -5.29 19.97 0.38
N PRO A 169 -4.55 20.94 -0.19
CA PRO A 169 -5.15 22.19 -0.64
C PRO A 169 -6.31 21.96 -1.63
N GLY A 170 -7.46 22.56 -1.37
CA GLY A 170 -8.66 22.46 -2.21
C GLY A 170 -9.66 21.37 -1.78
N VAL A 171 -9.32 20.53 -0.80
CA VAL A 171 -10.22 19.58 -0.15
C VAL A 171 -10.23 19.82 1.37
N PRO A 172 -11.15 19.22 2.15
CA PRO A 172 -11.17 19.40 3.61
C PRO A 172 -9.84 19.03 4.28
N ASP A 173 -9.51 19.67 5.41
CA ASP A 173 -8.25 19.42 6.13
C ASP A 173 -8.24 18.05 6.85
N ASP A 174 -9.39 17.66 7.40
CA ASP A 174 -9.58 16.44 8.19
C ASP A 174 -10.61 15.51 7.51
N LEU A 175 -10.56 14.22 7.84
CA LEU A 175 -11.49 13.22 7.29
C LEU A 175 -12.81 13.24 8.08
N ILE A 176 -13.65 14.25 7.84
CA ILE A 176 -14.92 14.46 8.54
C ILE A 176 -16.01 14.74 7.50
N GLU A 177 -17.06 13.92 7.49
CA GLU A 177 -18.25 14.07 6.65
C GLU A 177 -17.97 14.23 5.15
N ILE A 178 -16.92 13.57 4.63
CA ILE A 178 -16.50 13.69 3.23
C ILE A 178 -17.61 13.15 2.30
N PRO A 179 -18.11 13.95 1.34
CA PRO A 179 -19.22 13.56 0.48
C PRO A 179 -18.79 12.55 -0.58
N LEU A 180 -19.47 11.40 -0.64
CA LEU A 180 -19.20 10.40 -1.67
C LEU A 180 -19.47 10.92 -3.10
N GLU A 181 -20.32 11.93 -3.26
CA GLU A 181 -20.60 12.62 -4.52
C GLU A 181 -19.35 13.21 -5.17
N TYR A 182 -18.36 13.61 -4.38
CA TYR A 182 -17.06 14.07 -4.88
C TYR A 182 -16.33 12.95 -5.63
N LEU A 183 -16.36 11.73 -5.09
CA LEU A 183 -15.77 10.54 -5.70
C LEU A 183 -16.55 10.13 -6.96
N GLY A 184 -17.88 10.29 -6.96
CA GLY A 184 -18.71 10.12 -8.16
C GLY A 184 -18.33 11.09 -9.28
N THR A 185 -18.09 12.37 -8.94
CA THR A 185 -17.61 13.38 -9.89
C THR A 185 -16.26 12.98 -10.50
N ALA A 186 -15.36 12.43 -9.70
CA ALA A 186 -14.07 11.92 -10.18
C ALA A 186 -14.21 10.68 -11.06
N LEU A 187 -15.11 9.75 -10.74
CA LEU A 187 -15.41 8.58 -11.57
C LEU A 187 -15.95 8.98 -12.94
N ASP A 188 -16.89 9.94 -12.99
CA ASP A 188 -17.44 10.44 -14.26
C ASP A 188 -16.36 11.13 -15.10
N TRP A 189 -15.51 11.92 -14.45
CA TRP A 189 -14.39 12.59 -15.12
C TRP A 189 -13.37 11.59 -15.69
N LEU A 190 -13.04 10.53 -14.95
CA LEU A 190 -12.13 9.47 -15.36
C LEU A 190 -12.76 8.62 -16.49
N GLY A 191 -14.04 8.25 -16.35
CA GLY A 191 -14.77 7.44 -17.33
C GLY A 191 -14.96 8.11 -18.70
N ALA A 192 -14.83 9.44 -18.78
CA ALA A 192 -14.82 10.16 -20.06
C ALA A 192 -13.51 9.99 -20.85
N ARG A 193 -12.45 9.46 -20.20
CA ARG A 193 -11.07 9.37 -20.75
C ARG A 193 -10.52 7.95 -20.77
N ALA A 194 -11.08 7.06 -19.97
CA ALA A 194 -10.64 5.69 -19.79
C ALA A 194 -11.73 4.68 -20.19
N GLY A 195 -11.33 3.41 -20.29
CA GLY A 195 -12.23 2.28 -20.51
C GLY A 195 -13.02 1.89 -19.25
N GLN A 196 -13.06 0.59 -18.94
CA GLN A 196 -13.71 0.12 -17.72
C GLN A 196 -13.04 0.71 -16.47
N LEU A 197 -13.83 1.01 -15.45
CA LEU A 197 -13.34 1.67 -14.23
C LEU A 197 -13.17 0.69 -13.08
N GLY A 198 -12.01 0.74 -12.43
CA GLY A 198 -11.74 0.11 -11.15
C GLY A 198 -11.38 1.12 -10.07
N VAL A 199 -11.42 0.68 -8.81
CA VAL A 199 -11.02 1.47 -7.65
C VAL A 199 -10.13 0.63 -6.75
N THR A 200 -9.06 1.22 -6.24
CA THR A 200 -8.15 0.59 -5.28
C THR A 200 -7.75 1.56 -4.17
N GLY A 201 -7.48 1.03 -2.99
CA GLY A 201 -6.97 1.83 -1.88
C GLY A 201 -6.42 0.98 -0.74
N GLY A 202 -5.54 1.59 0.04
CA GLY A 202 -4.94 1.01 1.25
C GLY A 202 -5.57 1.58 2.51
N SER A 203 -5.76 0.77 3.55
CA SER A 203 -6.23 1.23 4.87
C SER A 203 -7.59 1.95 4.76
N ARG A 204 -7.72 3.19 5.24
CA ARG A 204 -8.92 4.02 5.04
C ARG A 204 -9.32 4.16 3.57
N GLY A 205 -8.37 4.18 2.64
CA GLY A 205 -8.64 4.16 1.20
C GLY A 205 -9.22 2.84 0.72
N GLY A 206 -8.90 1.72 1.37
CA GLY A 206 -9.48 0.40 1.08
C GLY A 206 -10.92 0.27 1.58
N GLU A 207 -11.25 0.87 2.74
CA GLU A 207 -12.64 1.07 3.18
C GLU A 207 -13.41 1.92 2.17
N LEU A 208 -12.84 3.07 1.77
CA LEU A 208 -13.46 3.98 0.81
C LEU A 208 -13.62 3.31 -0.58
N ALA A 209 -12.68 2.48 -1.02
CA ALA A 209 -12.80 1.75 -2.29
C ALA A 209 -14.02 0.81 -2.32
N LEU A 210 -14.28 0.08 -1.23
CA LEU A 210 -15.47 -0.76 -1.10
C LEU A 210 -16.75 0.08 -1.08
N LEU A 211 -16.73 1.20 -0.36
CA LEU A 211 -17.87 2.10 -0.26
C LEU A 211 -18.21 2.77 -1.61
N VAL A 212 -17.19 3.23 -2.34
CA VAL A 212 -17.32 3.78 -3.71
C VAL A 212 -17.86 2.71 -4.65
N GLY A 213 -17.28 1.50 -4.63
CA GLY A 213 -17.77 0.41 -5.49
C GLY A 213 -19.22 0.02 -5.22
N ALA A 214 -19.66 0.05 -3.96
CA ALA A 214 -21.03 -0.26 -3.56
C ALA A 214 -22.04 0.86 -3.90
N THR A 215 -21.53 2.09 -4.08
CA THR A 215 -22.34 3.29 -4.34
C THR A 215 -22.48 3.58 -5.83
N PHE A 216 -21.41 3.38 -6.62
CA PHE A 216 -21.35 3.79 -8.02
C PHE A 216 -21.30 2.57 -8.98
N PRO A 217 -22.39 2.27 -9.72
CA PRO A 217 -22.51 1.04 -10.51
C PRO A 217 -21.61 0.96 -11.75
N GLN A 218 -20.94 2.06 -12.10
CA GLN A 218 -19.92 2.11 -13.17
C GLN A 218 -18.60 1.44 -12.78
N VAL A 219 -18.33 1.22 -11.48
CA VAL A 219 -17.12 0.53 -11.01
C VAL A 219 -17.26 -0.98 -11.26
N LYS A 220 -16.28 -1.57 -11.95
CA LYS A 220 -16.23 -2.98 -12.38
C LYS A 220 -15.20 -3.83 -11.66
N ALA A 221 -14.28 -3.21 -10.94
CA ALA A 221 -13.32 -3.90 -10.10
C ALA A 221 -13.02 -3.08 -8.84
N VAL A 222 -12.99 -3.72 -7.68
CA VAL A 222 -12.62 -3.11 -6.42
C VAL A 222 -11.51 -3.91 -5.75
N VAL A 223 -10.42 -3.24 -5.37
CA VAL A 223 -9.36 -3.84 -4.56
C VAL A 223 -9.24 -3.09 -3.25
N SER A 224 -9.37 -3.81 -2.14
CA SER A 224 -9.23 -3.28 -0.79
C SER A 224 -8.02 -3.91 -0.12
N VAL A 225 -6.97 -3.12 0.11
CA VAL A 225 -5.73 -3.58 0.75
C VAL A 225 -5.67 -3.09 2.19
N VAL A 226 -5.57 -4.03 3.14
CA VAL A 226 -5.71 -3.80 4.59
C VAL A 226 -6.88 -2.87 4.90
N GLY A 227 -7.98 -3.01 4.16
CA GLY A 227 -9.16 -2.17 4.24
C GLY A 227 -10.12 -2.59 5.36
N SER A 228 -11.34 -2.07 5.26
CA SER A 228 -12.43 -2.41 6.17
C SER A 228 -13.73 -2.57 5.38
N GLY A 229 -14.45 -3.68 5.59
CA GLY A 229 -15.82 -3.88 5.11
C GLY A 229 -16.88 -3.14 5.93
N VAL A 230 -16.43 -2.28 6.85
CA VAL A 230 -17.24 -1.54 7.83
C VAL A 230 -16.84 -0.07 7.76
N VAL A 231 -17.79 0.85 7.76
CA VAL A 231 -17.51 2.27 7.86
C VAL A 231 -17.01 2.59 9.27
N THR A 232 -15.84 3.24 9.38
CA THR A 232 -15.24 3.60 10.67
C THR A 232 -15.37 5.09 10.97
N GLN A 233 -15.26 5.49 12.24
CA GLN A 233 -15.31 6.88 12.68
C GLN A 233 -14.29 7.77 11.96
N CYS A 234 -14.63 9.06 11.83
CA CYS A 234 -13.80 10.10 11.22
C CYS A 234 -12.36 10.15 11.77
N ILE A 235 -11.45 10.81 11.05
CA ILE A 235 -10.18 11.26 11.62
C ILE A 235 -10.39 12.71 12.02
N GLY A 236 -10.73 12.92 13.30
CA GLY A 236 -11.07 14.24 13.84
C GLY A 236 -9.94 15.26 13.80
N PRO A 237 -10.21 16.54 14.15
CA PRO A 237 -9.24 17.61 14.06
C PRO A 237 -8.17 17.56 15.16
N GLY A 238 -7.12 18.38 15.00
CA GLY A 238 -6.08 18.58 16.01
C GLY A 238 -4.81 17.76 15.77
N GLY A 239 -3.79 18.00 16.60
CA GLY A 239 -2.44 17.44 16.40
C GLY A 239 -2.10 16.24 17.30
N ARG A 240 -3.04 15.76 18.11
CA ARG A 240 -2.83 14.70 19.12
C ARG A 240 -3.80 13.55 18.92
N LEU A 241 -3.32 12.31 19.02
CA LEU A 241 -4.12 11.10 18.78
C LEU A 241 -5.42 11.09 19.57
N LEU A 242 -5.37 11.30 20.89
CA LEU A 242 -6.57 11.22 21.74
C LEU A 242 -7.63 12.25 21.35
N GLN A 243 -7.23 13.47 20.97
CA GLN A 243 -8.18 14.50 20.51
C GLN A 243 -8.88 14.07 19.21
N LYS A 244 -8.15 13.44 18.29
CA LYS A 244 -8.72 12.93 17.05
C LYS A 244 -9.71 11.77 17.31
N LEU A 245 -9.37 10.86 18.23
CA LEU A 245 -10.23 9.71 18.57
C LEU A 245 -11.49 10.11 19.37
N GLU A 246 -11.40 11.14 20.21
CA GLU A 246 -12.54 11.66 20.99
C GLU A 246 -13.55 12.47 20.14
N HIS A 247 -13.20 12.82 18.91
CA HIS A 247 -14.10 13.53 18.01
C HIS A 247 -15.05 12.56 17.31
N GLU A 248 -16.29 12.50 17.77
CA GLU A 248 -17.34 11.64 17.22
C GLU A 248 -18.03 12.32 16.02
N ALA A 249 -17.69 11.88 14.81
CA ALA A 249 -18.38 12.24 13.59
C ALA A 249 -18.26 11.11 12.54
N ALA A 250 -19.13 11.15 11.54
CA ALA A 250 -19.00 10.24 10.40
C ALA A 250 -17.80 10.61 9.53
N SER A 251 -17.14 9.61 8.98
CA SER A 251 -16.09 9.83 7.97
C SER A 251 -16.67 10.29 6.64
N TRP A 252 -17.84 9.75 6.28
CA TRP A 252 -18.43 9.84 4.95
C TRP A 252 -19.88 10.29 5.02
N THR A 253 -20.31 11.04 4.01
CA THR A 253 -21.72 11.38 3.79
C THR A 253 -22.19 10.86 2.43
N TRP A 254 -23.48 10.56 2.34
CA TRP A 254 -24.17 10.25 1.10
C TRP A 254 -25.51 10.97 1.04
N GLU A 255 -25.77 11.68 -0.07
CA GLU A 255 -26.95 12.55 -0.24
C GLU A 255 -27.09 13.57 0.90
N GLY A 256 -25.96 14.10 1.34
CA GLY A 256 -25.85 15.04 2.45
C GLY A 256 -26.19 14.45 3.83
N ARG A 257 -26.26 13.12 3.97
CA ARG A 257 -26.51 12.44 5.24
C ARG A 257 -25.27 11.70 5.74
N PRO A 258 -24.91 11.83 7.03
CA PRO A 258 -23.86 11.01 7.64
C PRO A 258 -24.16 9.53 7.51
N LEU A 259 -23.17 8.73 7.08
CA LEU A 259 -23.29 7.28 7.13
C LEU A 259 -23.08 6.77 8.57
N PRO A 260 -23.78 5.70 9.00
CA PRO A 260 -23.46 5.03 10.25
C PRO A 260 -22.01 4.55 10.24
N TYR A 261 -21.36 4.57 11.40
CA TYR A 261 -19.96 4.21 11.54
C TYR A 261 -19.70 3.46 12.84
N LEU A 262 -18.68 2.62 12.83
CA LEU A 262 -18.12 2.00 14.02
C LEU A 262 -17.33 3.05 14.82
N PRO A 263 -17.75 3.43 16.04
CA PRO A 263 -17.05 4.42 16.85
C PRO A 263 -15.72 3.88 17.39
N TYR A 264 -14.78 4.78 17.67
CA TYR A 264 -13.57 4.42 18.39
C TYR A 264 -13.83 4.23 19.88
N SER A 265 -13.08 3.32 20.48
CA SER A 265 -12.93 3.20 21.92
C SER A 265 -11.57 3.75 22.37
N ILE A 266 -11.48 4.19 23.63
CA ILE A 266 -10.22 4.67 24.22
C ILE A 266 -9.97 3.87 25.50
N PRO A 267 -9.56 2.60 25.38
CA PRO A 267 -9.32 1.77 26.56
C PRO A 267 -8.14 2.30 27.37
N HIS A 268 -8.09 1.91 28.65
CA HIS A 268 -7.04 2.32 29.57
C HIS A 268 -5.64 2.01 29.03
N GLU A 269 -5.44 0.87 28.36
CA GLU A 269 -4.15 0.51 27.76
C GLU A 269 -3.70 1.51 26.68
N LEU A 270 -4.59 1.87 25.75
CA LEU A 270 -4.28 2.85 24.70
C LEU A 270 -3.88 4.18 25.33
N ARG A 271 -4.69 4.68 26.28
CA ARG A 271 -4.42 5.94 26.98
C ARG A 271 -3.08 5.91 27.72
N ARG A 272 -2.76 4.81 28.39
CA ARG A 272 -1.47 4.60 29.08
C ARG A 272 -0.30 4.68 28.12
N ARG A 273 -0.33 3.95 27.00
CA ARG A 273 0.76 3.96 25.99
C ARG A 273 1.00 5.35 25.42
N VAL A 274 -0.06 6.11 25.15
CA VAL A 274 0.04 7.50 24.70
C VAL A 274 0.76 8.37 25.73
N VAL A 275 0.42 8.25 27.01
CA VAL A 275 1.03 9.02 28.10
C VAL A 275 2.49 8.63 28.33
N ASP A 276 2.80 7.34 28.28
CA ASP A 276 4.13 6.79 28.53
C ASP A 276 5.10 6.99 27.33
N GLY A 277 4.57 7.33 26.15
CA GLY A 277 5.37 7.52 24.92
C GLY A 277 5.76 6.21 24.22
N ASP A 278 5.12 5.11 24.61
CA ASP A 278 5.27 3.80 23.98
C ASP A 278 4.67 3.79 22.57
N PRO A 279 5.16 2.94 21.66
CA PRO A 279 4.47 2.65 20.41
C PRO A 279 3.02 2.22 20.67
N VAL A 280 2.09 2.85 19.95
CA VAL A 280 0.65 2.66 20.08
C VAL A 280 0.17 1.74 18.96
N PRO A 281 -0.30 0.53 19.27
CA PRO A 281 -1.13 -0.23 18.33
C PRO A 281 -2.51 0.42 18.28
N LEU A 282 -2.80 1.13 17.18
CA LEU A 282 -4.08 1.82 16.98
C LEU A 282 -5.27 0.84 16.94
N ARG A 283 -5.02 -0.45 16.66
CA ARG A 283 -6.00 -1.53 16.76
C ARG A 283 -6.72 -1.56 18.11
N LEU A 284 -6.09 -1.10 19.19
CA LEU A 284 -6.75 -0.98 20.50
C LEU A 284 -7.93 -0.01 20.53
N ALA A 285 -8.06 0.90 19.57
CA ALA A 285 -9.19 1.81 19.46
C ALA A 285 -10.44 1.17 18.83
N PHE A 286 -10.37 -0.09 18.39
CA PHE A 286 -11.47 -0.81 17.77
C PHE A 286 -11.99 -1.87 18.73
N ASP A 287 -13.10 -1.58 19.40
CA ASP A 287 -13.79 -2.54 20.26
C ASP A 287 -14.84 -3.30 19.45
N LEU A 288 -14.59 -4.60 19.25
CA LEU A 288 -15.48 -5.51 18.52
C LEU A 288 -16.16 -6.51 19.46
N THR A 289 -16.07 -6.32 20.78
CA THR A 289 -16.53 -7.30 21.79
C THR A 289 -18.04 -7.55 21.71
N ASP A 290 -18.81 -6.49 21.46
CA ASP A 290 -20.28 -6.56 21.32
C ASP A 290 -20.73 -6.89 19.87
N GLY A 291 -19.77 -7.24 19.00
CA GLY A 291 -20.00 -7.44 17.57
C GLY A 291 -19.93 -6.15 16.76
N ILE A 292 -20.12 -6.28 15.44
CA ILE A 292 -20.12 -5.17 14.48
C ILE A 292 -21.58 -4.83 14.17
N PRO A 293 -22.05 -3.58 14.38
CA PRO A 293 -23.41 -3.20 14.05
C PRO A 293 -23.69 -3.31 12.54
N GLU A 294 -24.79 -3.97 12.17
CA GLU A 294 -25.13 -4.26 10.76
C GLU A 294 -25.28 -2.99 9.88
N ASP A 295 -25.71 -1.88 10.46
CA ASP A 295 -25.91 -0.60 9.76
C ASP A 295 -24.58 0.11 9.42
N THR A 296 -23.48 -0.32 10.03
CA THR A 296 -22.12 0.16 9.72
C THR A 296 -21.44 -0.67 8.62
N GLU A 297 -21.98 -1.84 8.27
CA GLU A 297 -21.43 -2.68 7.21
C GLU A 297 -21.59 -2.00 5.83
N ILE A 298 -20.53 -2.04 5.03
CA ILE A 298 -20.58 -1.56 3.66
C ILE A 298 -21.41 -2.56 2.83
N PRO A 299 -22.41 -2.12 2.05
CA PRO A 299 -23.28 -3.01 1.27
C PRO A 299 -22.59 -3.51 0.00
N VAL A 300 -21.49 -4.24 0.16
CA VAL A 300 -20.60 -4.73 -0.91
C VAL A 300 -21.29 -5.69 -1.89
N GLU A 301 -22.41 -6.31 -1.51
CA GLU A 301 -23.28 -7.08 -2.41
C GLU A 301 -23.87 -6.25 -3.56
N ARG A 302 -23.83 -4.91 -3.45
CA ARG A 302 -24.29 -3.98 -4.50
C ARG A 302 -23.21 -3.66 -5.53
N ILE A 303 -21.96 -4.05 -5.29
CA ILE A 303 -20.85 -3.80 -6.22
C ILE A 303 -21.16 -4.47 -7.56
N ASN A 304 -21.10 -3.73 -8.67
CA ASN A 304 -21.40 -4.29 -9.99
C ASN A 304 -20.13 -4.77 -10.71
N GLY A 305 -19.29 -5.50 -9.98
CA GLY A 305 -17.94 -5.88 -10.39
C GLY A 305 -17.25 -6.83 -9.42
N GLY A 306 -16.03 -7.24 -9.78
CA GLY A 306 -15.22 -8.10 -8.92
C GLY A 306 -14.72 -7.39 -7.66
N VAL A 307 -14.50 -8.15 -6.58
CA VAL A 307 -13.95 -7.64 -5.31
C VAL A 307 -12.75 -8.46 -4.83
N LEU A 308 -11.61 -7.82 -4.62
CA LEU A 308 -10.43 -8.43 -4.01
C LEU A 308 -10.15 -7.78 -2.65
N LEU A 309 -10.09 -8.60 -1.61
CA LEU A 309 -9.74 -8.19 -0.24
C LEU A 309 -8.38 -8.79 0.13
N LEU A 310 -7.44 -7.95 0.56
CA LEU A 310 -6.08 -8.35 0.92
C LEU A 310 -5.79 -7.88 2.36
N SER A 311 -5.75 -8.80 3.32
CA SER A 311 -5.69 -8.49 4.74
C SER A 311 -4.41 -9.01 5.41
N SER A 312 -4.04 -8.39 6.52
CA SER A 312 -2.88 -8.74 7.33
C SER A 312 -3.30 -9.33 8.68
N GLY A 313 -2.68 -10.45 9.07
CA GLY A 313 -3.02 -11.18 10.29
C GLY A 313 -2.40 -10.61 11.58
N GLN A 314 -1.31 -9.85 11.47
CA GLN A 314 -0.67 -9.15 12.61
C GLN A 314 -0.80 -7.63 12.45
N ASP A 315 -1.92 -7.14 11.91
CA ASP A 315 -2.19 -5.71 11.76
C ASP A 315 -2.44 -5.05 13.12
N GLU A 316 -1.54 -4.14 13.52
CA GLU A 316 -1.67 -3.36 14.75
C GLU A 316 -2.27 -1.96 14.54
N SER A 317 -2.60 -1.57 13.30
CA SER A 317 -3.26 -0.30 13.01
C SER A 317 -4.77 -0.41 13.18
N TRP A 318 -5.38 -1.47 12.69
CA TRP A 318 -6.80 -1.80 12.89
C TRP A 318 -7.07 -3.28 12.60
N PRO A 319 -8.22 -3.84 13.01
CA PRO A 319 -8.51 -5.25 12.81
C PRO A 319 -8.92 -5.61 11.37
N CYS A 320 -8.04 -5.38 10.39
CA CYS A 320 -8.39 -5.43 8.97
C CYS A 320 -8.89 -6.81 8.50
N ALA A 321 -8.38 -7.92 9.06
CA ALA A 321 -8.85 -9.26 8.72
C ALA A 321 -10.30 -9.48 9.17
N GLU A 322 -10.62 -9.09 10.40
CA GLU A 322 -11.99 -9.16 10.94
C GLU A 322 -12.94 -8.22 10.20
N LEU A 323 -12.50 -6.99 9.93
CA LEU A 323 -13.31 -5.99 9.23
C LEU A 323 -13.54 -6.35 7.75
N SER A 324 -12.54 -6.92 7.07
CA SER A 324 -12.69 -7.37 5.67
C SER A 324 -13.53 -8.65 5.57
N GLU A 325 -13.51 -9.51 6.59
CA GLU A 325 -14.36 -10.69 6.63
C GLU A 325 -15.86 -10.35 6.66
N VAL A 326 -16.24 -9.20 7.22
CA VAL A 326 -17.62 -8.68 7.13
C VAL A 326 -18.05 -8.53 5.67
N ALA A 327 -17.24 -7.85 4.86
CA ALA A 327 -17.51 -7.69 3.44
C ALA A 327 -17.52 -9.04 2.70
N PHE A 328 -16.54 -9.91 2.96
CA PHE A 328 -16.45 -11.20 2.29
C PHE A 328 -17.66 -12.10 2.60
N ARG A 329 -18.05 -12.20 3.86
CA ARG A 329 -19.25 -12.90 4.32
C ARG A 329 -20.49 -12.38 3.60
N ARG A 330 -20.66 -11.06 3.55
CA ARG A 330 -21.81 -10.41 2.91
C ARG A 330 -21.91 -10.71 1.41
N LEU A 331 -20.78 -10.71 0.69
CA LEU A 331 -20.70 -11.13 -0.71
C LEU A 331 -21.15 -12.59 -0.89
N LYS A 332 -20.72 -13.49 0.00
CA LYS A 332 -21.10 -14.92 -0.03
C LYS A 332 -22.58 -15.13 0.24
N GLU A 333 -23.11 -14.53 1.30
CA GLU A 333 -24.51 -14.70 1.73
C GLU A 333 -25.51 -14.19 0.71
N HIS A 334 -25.15 -13.12 -0.03
CA HIS A 334 -26.00 -12.55 -1.08
C HIS A 334 -25.75 -13.18 -2.46
N GLY A 335 -24.87 -14.18 -2.57
CA GLY A 335 -24.59 -14.88 -3.82
C GLY A 335 -24.00 -13.97 -4.90
N HIS A 336 -23.04 -13.11 -4.53
CA HIS A 336 -22.43 -12.14 -5.44
C HIS A 336 -21.96 -12.80 -6.76
N PRO A 337 -22.43 -12.33 -7.92
CA PRO A 337 -22.23 -13.05 -9.18
C PRO A 337 -20.83 -12.86 -9.77
N HIS A 338 -20.08 -11.85 -9.32
CA HIS A 338 -18.76 -11.52 -9.84
C HIS A 338 -17.64 -12.18 -9.03
N ARG A 339 -16.43 -12.26 -9.61
CA ARG A 339 -15.24 -12.81 -8.94
C ARG A 339 -15.01 -12.09 -7.61
N HIS A 340 -14.89 -12.85 -6.52
CA HIS A 340 -14.55 -12.30 -5.22
C HIS A 340 -13.61 -13.22 -4.42
N GLU A 341 -12.59 -12.62 -3.80
CA GLU A 341 -11.54 -13.33 -3.08
C GLU A 341 -11.12 -12.54 -1.84
N HIS A 342 -10.85 -13.24 -0.74
CA HIS A 342 -10.25 -12.70 0.47
C HIS A 342 -8.97 -13.47 0.77
N VAL A 343 -7.83 -12.77 0.74
CA VAL A 343 -6.50 -13.31 1.07
C VAL A 343 -6.04 -12.71 2.38
N VAL A 344 -5.63 -13.56 3.32
CA VAL A 344 -5.08 -13.13 4.60
C VAL A 344 -3.62 -13.56 4.70
N TYR A 345 -2.72 -12.61 4.96
CA TYR A 345 -1.30 -12.85 5.20
C TYR A 345 -1.03 -12.94 6.71
N PRO A 346 -0.90 -14.15 7.30
CA PRO A 346 -1.05 -14.33 8.75
C PRO A 346 0.00 -13.61 9.61
N GLU A 347 1.21 -13.45 9.07
CA GLU A 347 2.38 -12.89 9.78
C GLU A 347 2.73 -11.45 9.36
N ALA A 348 1.99 -10.89 8.39
CA ALA A 348 2.22 -9.54 7.89
C ALA A 348 1.57 -8.49 8.79
N GLY A 349 2.19 -7.32 8.86
CA GLY A 349 1.63 -6.13 9.51
C GLY A 349 0.81 -5.28 8.55
N HIS A 350 0.44 -4.07 8.98
CA HIS A 350 -0.40 -3.16 8.20
C HIS A 350 0.22 -2.71 6.86
N LEU A 351 1.55 -2.66 6.76
CA LEU A 351 2.26 -2.02 5.65
C LEU A 351 2.41 -2.89 4.38
N ILE A 352 1.31 -3.51 3.94
CA ILE A 352 1.27 -4.30 2.69
C ILE A 352 0.65 -3.55 1.50
N ALA A 353 0.14 -2.33 1.72
CA ALA A 353 -0.42 -1.50 0.65
C ALA A 353 0.67 -0.84 -0.22
N GLY A 354 0.37 -0.77 -1.52
CA GLY A 354 1.20 -0.14 -2.54
C GLY A 354 2.48 -0.90 -2.93
N PRO A 355 3.27 -0.33 -3.84
CA PRO A 355 4.37 -1.01 -4.52
C PRO A 355 5.43 -1.65 -3.60
N PRO A 356 5.94 -2.83 -3.97
CA PRO A 356 6.89 -3.59 -3.16
C PRO A 356 8.32 -3.02 -3.23
N HIS A 357 9.26 -3.80 -2.70
CA HIS A 357 10.72 -3.54 -2.78
C HIS A 357 11.20 -2.25 -2.10
N ARG A 358 10.38 -1.72 -1.20
CA ARG A 358 10.74 -0.69 -0.24
C ARG A 358 11.05 -1.31 1.12
N PRO A 359 11.79 -0.60 1.99
CA PRO A 359 12.04 -1.05 3.34
C PRO A 359 10.75 -1.43 4.09
N THR A 360 10.75 -2.59 4.75
CA THR A 360 9.66 -3.05 5.63
C THR A 360 10.12 -3.22 7.08
N THR A 361 11.35 -2.83 7.39
CA THR A 361 11.90 -2.84 8.75
C THR A 361 11.43 -1.66 9.60
N ASP A 362 10.83 -0.64 8.97
CA ASP A 362 10.19 0.48 9.63
C ASP A 362 8.79 0.10 10.15
N VAL A 363 8.78 -0.69 11.24
CA VAL A 363 7.55 -1.22 11.85
C VAL A 363 6.91 -0.25 12.85
N VAL A 364 7.56 0.89 13.12
CA VAL A 364 7.05 1.96 13.97
C VAL A 364 7.08 3.28 13.20
N LEU A 365 5.90 3.88 12.99
CA LEU A 365 5.75 5.08 12.17
C LEU A 365 5.32 6.30 13.00
N PRO A 366 5.68 7.52 12.58
CA PRO A 366 5.21 8.73 13.25
C PRO A 366 3.69 8.88 13.09
N GLY A 367 3.01 9.28 14.17
CA GLY A 367 1.59 9.63 14.19
C GLY A 367 1.34 10.96 14.91
N PRO A 368 0.06 11.36 15.09
CA PRO A 368 -0.32 12.62 15.75
C PRO A 368 0.11 12.69 17.21
N GLY A 369 1.33 13.18 17.46
CA GLY A 369 1.92 13.28 18.79
C GLY A 369 2.26 11.94 19.45
N VAL A 370 2.31 10.85 18.67
CA VAL A 370 2.60 9.48 19.11
C VAL A 370 3.47 8.76 18.06
N ARG A 371 3.87 7.53 18.35
CA ARG A 371 4.43 6.60 17.37
C ARG A 371 3.47 5.42 17.23
N PHE A 372 3.06 5.07 16.03
CA PHE A 372 2.21 3.92 15.78
C PHE A 372 3.04 2.65 15.62
N SER A 373 2.52 1.56 16.16
CA SER A 373 3.02 0.21 15.91
C SER A 373 2.24 -0.40 14.75
N MET A 374 2.95 -0.91 13.75
CA MET A 374 2.32 -1.40 12.51
C MET A 374 2.17 -2.92 12.48
N GLY A 375 2.76 -3.63 13.44
CA GLY A 375 2.70 -5.07 13.60
C GLY A 375 3.44 -5.89 12.53
N GLY A 376 3.35 -7.22 12.66
CA GLY A 376 3.97 -8.21 11.77
C GLY A 376 5.50 -8.25 11.79
N THR A 377 6.06 -9.19 11.01
CA THR A 377 7.52 -9.26 10.80
C THR A 377 7.93 -8.56 9.50
N PRO A 378 9.13 -7.95 9.42
CA PRO A 378 9.58 -7.28 8.19
C PRO A 378 9.60 -8.20 6.96
N ALA A 379 10.07 -9.44 7.11
CA ALA A 379 10.14 -10.41 6.01
C ALA A 379 8.76 -10.84 5.53
N ALA A 380 7.85 -11.20 6.46
CA ALA A 380 6.48 -11.57 6.09
C ALA A 380 5.73 -10.40 5.45
N THR A 381 5.92 -9.18 5.96
CA THR A 381 5.32 -7.97 5.40
C THR A 381 5.88 -7.64 4.01
N ALA A 382 7.18 -7.84 3.78
CA ALA A 382 7.78 -7.67 2.45
C ALA A 382 7.21 -8.65 1.42
N ALA A 383 7.11 -9.94 1.79
CA ALA A 383 6.54 -10.96 0.95
C ALA A 383 5.05 -10.70 0.66
N ALA A 384 4.27 -10.38 1.70
CA ALA A 384 2.86 -10.04 1.58
C ALA A 384 2.62 -8.80 0.72
N ARG A 385 3.45 -7.76 0.85
CA ARG A 385 3.37 -6.56 0.01
C ARG A 385 3.63 -6.85 -1.47
N ALA A 386 4.64 -7.67 -1.76
CA ALA A 386 4.94 -8.11 -3.13
C ALA A 386 3.79 -8.91 -3.74
N ASP A 387 3.23 -9.86 -2.98
CA ASP A 387 2.08 -10.65 -3.44
C ASP A 387 0.81 -9.80 -3.57
N ALA A 388 0.56 -8.88 -2.63
CA ALA A 388 -0.58 -7.97 -2.64
C ALA A 388 -0.56 -7.02 -3.85
N TRP A 389 0.60 -6.45 -4.17
CA TRP A 389 0.76 -5.63 -5.36
C TRP A 389 0.52 -6.42 -6.64
N ARG A 390 1.15 -7.60 -6.76
CA ARG A 390 0.97 -8.51 -7.90
C ARG A 390 -0.50 -8.88 -8.10
N ARG A 391 -1.18 -9.31 -7.04
CA ARG A 391 -2.61 -9.66 -7.07
C ARG A 391 -3.49 -8.47 -7.42
N THR A 392 -3.17 -7.27 -6.93
CA THR A 392 -3.89 -6.03 -7.29
C THR A 392 -3.81 -5.79 -8.80
N VAL A 393 -2.60 -5.81 -9.37
CA VAL A 393 -2.38 -5.59 -10.82
C VAL A 393 -3.04 -6.68 -11.65
N GLU A 394 -2.82 -7.96 -11.31
CA GLU A 394 -3.41 -9.10 -12.02
C GLU A 394 -4.95 -9.06 -11.98
N PHE A 395 -5.53 -8.73 -10.82
CA PHE A 395 -6.97 -8.66 -10.64
C PHE A 395 -7.60 -7.50 -11.40
N LEU A 396 -7.03 -6.31 -11.32
CA LEU A 396 -7.51 -5.16 -12.10
C LEU A 396 -7.40 -5.44 -13.60
N SER A 397 -6.32 -6.10 -14.04
CA SER A 397 -6.11 -6.44 -15.45
C SER A 397 -7.19 -7.41 -15.96
N ASP A 398 -7.42 -8.50 -15.22
CA ASP A 398 -8.43 -9.51 -15.55
C ASP A 398 -9.85 -8.94 -15.55
N GLN A 399 -10.19 -8.10 -14.57
CA GLN A 399 -11.55 -7.60 -14.41
C GLN A 399 -11.88 -6.42 -15.33
N LEU A 400 -10.88 -5.64 -15.75
CA LEU A 400 -11.09 -4.44 -16.58
C LEU A 400 -10.70 -4.65 -18.06
N GLY A 401 -9.89 -5.66 -18.36
CA GLY A 401 -9.46 -6.03 -19.70
C GLY A 401 -8.29 -5.21 -20.23
N THR A 402 -7.12 -5.30 -19.58
CA THR A 402 -5.82 -4.85 -20.12
C THR A 402 -5.11 -5.91 -20.94
#